data_AF-A0A967YSM5-F1
#
_entry.id   AF-A0A967YSM5-F1
#
_cell.length_a   1.000
_cell.length_b   1.000
_cell.length_c   1.000
_cell.angle_alpha   90.00
_cell.angle_beta   90.00
_cell.angle_gamma   90.00
#
_symmetry.space_group_name_H-M   'P 1'
#
loop_
_entity.id
_entity.type
_entity.pdbx_description
1 polymer ?
#
loop_
_entity_poly.entity_id
_entity_poly.type
_entity_poly.pdbx_seq_one_letter_code
_entity_poly.pdbx_strand_id
1 'polypeptide(L)'
;VGSGLVFRAGGSGGGTGIIAMVLNRYFSVRVGMVFFALNSIPLILGALLINLEAALYSIVYMYVSGSVTDRILTGFNERRGIFIISTKSSEIAQEVLEKIHRGATFLKGE
;
A
#
# COMPACT_ATOMS: atom_id res chain seq x y z
N VAL A 1 4.54 -12.96 4.56
CA VAL A 1 3.23 -13.41 4.00
C VAL A 1 2.22 -13.69 5.11
N GLY A 2 2.48 -14.62 6.04
CA GLY A 2 1.57 -14.92 7.16
C GLY A 2 1.13 -13.70 7.95
N SER A 3 2.07 -12.86 8.39
CA SER A 3 1.75 -11.61 9.11
C SER A 3 0.89 -10.65 8.29
N GLY A 4 1.10 -10.56 6.98
CA GLY A 4 0.27 -9.74 6.08
C GLY A 4 -1.18 -10.24 5.98
N LEU A 5 -1.40 -11.55 6.01
CA LEU A 5 -2.75 -12.13 6.05
C LEU A 5 -3.44 -11.88 7.39
N VAL A 6 -2.70 -11.97 8.50
CA VAL A 6 -3.21 -11.62 9.84
C VAL A 6 -3.61 -10.14 9.89
N PHE A 7 -2.78 -9.25 9.37
CA PHE A 7 -3.10 -7.83 9.27
C PHE A 7 -4.34 -7.57 8.41
N ARG A 8 -4.47 -8.28 7.27
CA ARG A 8 -5.66 -8.22 6.41
C ARG A 8 -6.92 -8.75 7.09
N ALA A 9 -6.81 -9.72 7.99
CA ALA A 9 -7.91 -10.22 8.81
C ALA A 9 -8.28 -9.29 9.99
N GLY A 10 -7.62 -8.12 10.12
CA GLY A 10 -7.84 -7.17 11.21
C GLY A 10 -7.04 -7.47 12.48
N GLY A 11 -6.19 -8.51 12.47
CA GLY A 11 -5.26 -8.77 13.55
C GLY A 11 -4.09 -7.80 13.54
N SER A 12 -3.39 -7.69 14.67
CA SER A 12 -2.08 -7.04 14.72
C SER A 12 -1.10 -8.01 15.38
N GLY A 13 0.05 -8.27 14.77
CA GLY A 13 1.07 -9.18 15.31
C GLY A 13 1.72 -8.73 16.63
N GLY A 14 1.15 -7.75 17.34
CA GLY A 14 1.65 -7.19 18.59
C GLY A 14 2.68 -6.07 18.42
N GLY A 15 3.01 -5.40 19.52
CA GLY A 15 4.06 -4.36 19.59
C GLY A 15 3.80 -3.15 18.68
N THR A 16 4.81 -2.77 17.88
CA THR A 16 4.70 -1.68 16.89
C THR A 16 3.70 -1.97 15.76
N GLY A 17 3.33 -3.25 15.57
CA GLY A 17 2.29 -3.66 14.62
C GLY A 17 0.89 -3.14 14.98
N ILE A 18 0.61 -2.88 16.26
CA ILE A 18 -0.66 -2.25 16.68
C ILE A 18 -0.74 -0.82 16.14
N ILE A 19 0.33 -0.04 16.33
CA ILE A 19 0.42 1.35 15.87
C ILE A 19 0.27 1.41 14.35
N ALA A 20 0.97 0.52 13.62
CA ALA A 20 0.89 0.46 12.17
C ALA A 20 -0.52 0.12 11.66
N MET A 21 -1.23 -0.80 12.31
CA MET A 21 -2.61 -1.13 11.96
C MET A 21 -3.61 0.00 12.27
N VAL A 22 -3.43 0.71 13.39
CA VAL A 22 -4.25 1.88 13.72
C VAL A 22 -4.05 2.98 12.68
N LEU A 23 -2.80 3.32 12.35
CA LEU A 23 -2.51 4.35 11.35
C LEU A 23 -3.00 3.96 9.96
N ASN A 24 -2.89 2.69 9.58
CA ASN A 24 -3.47 2.19 8.34
C ASN A 24 -4.99 2.32 8.33
N ARG A 25 -5.67 2.00 9.44
CA ARG A 25 -7.14 2.07 9.52
C ARG A 25 -7.70 3.49 9.49
N TYR A 26 -7.07 4.43 10.17
CA TYR A 26 -7.57 5.81 10.29
C TYR A 26 -7.07 6.73 9.17
N PHE A 27 -5.83 6.55 8.72
CA PHE A 27 -5.18 7.46 7.77
C PHE A 27 -4.85 6.80 6.42
N SER A 28 -5.21 5.52 6.22
CA SER A 28 -4.86 4.75 5.01
C SER A 28 -3.36 4.74 4.70
N VAL A 29 -2.52 4.91 5.72
CA VAL A 29 -1.05 4.91 5.56
C VAL A 29 -0.56 3.48 5.39
N ARG A 30 0.42 3.29 4.51
CA ARG A 30 1.08 2.00 4.27
C ARG A 30 1.73 1.46 5.55
N VAL A 31 1.38 0.23 5.92
CA VAL A 31 1.90 -0.45 7.13
C VAL A 31 3.41 -0.61 7.03
N GLY A 32 3.94 -0.92 5.85
CA GLY A 32 5.39 -1.00 5.61
C GLY A 32 6.12 0.32 5.89
N MET A 33 5.52 1.45 5.55
CA MET A 33 6.11 2.77 5.80
C MET A 33 6.14 3.12 7.29
N VAL A 34 5.08 2.77 8.03
CA VAL A 34 5.05 2.95 9.49
C VAL A 34 6.12 2.09 10.16
N PHE A 35 6.27 0.83 9.74
CA PHE A 35 7.34 -0.03 10.25
C PHE A 35 8.73 0.56 9.97
N PHE A 36 8.94 1.14 8.80
CA PHE A 36 10.18 1.85 8.49
C PHE A 36 10.45 3.03 9.43
N ALA A 37 9.46 3.88 9.63
CA ALA A 37 9.58 5.05 10.50
C ALA A 37 9.90 4.62 11.94
N LEU A 38 9.16 3.66 12.48
CA LEU A 38 9.34 3.20 13.86
C LEU A 38 10.68 2.51 14.10
N ASN A 39 11.20 1.77 13.11
CA ASN A 39 12.48 1.06 13.25
C ASN A 39 13.68 1.87 12.75
N SER A 40 13.48 3.08 12.21
CA SER A 40 14.57 3.91 11.68
C SER A 40 15.61 4.28 12.73
N ILE A 41 15.18 4.60 13.96
CA ILE A 41 16.07 4.98 15.07
C ILE A 41 17.03 3.84 15.46
N PRO A 42 16.55 2.62 15.81
CA PRO A 42 17.44 1.51 16.10
C PRO A 42 18.29 1.08 14.89
N LEU A 43 17.79 1.26 13.66
CA LEU A 43 18.57 1.01 12.44
C LEU A 43 19.78 1.95 12.30
N ILE A 44 19.57 3.26 12.51
CA ILE A 44 20.64 4.26 12.45
C ILE A 44 21.65 4.00 13.57
N LEU A 45 21.17 3.72 14.78
CA LEU A 45 22.04 3.37 15.91
C LEU A 45 22.83 2.09 15.64
N GLY A 46 22.21 1.05 15.08
CA GLY A 46 22.89 -0.19 14.70
C GLY A 46 23.92 -0.01 13.59
N ALA A 47 23.65 0.87 12.62
CA ALA A 47 24.59 1.21 11.54
C ALA A 47 25.85 1.91 12.08
N LEU A 48 25.69 2.77 13.10
CA LEU A 48 26.80 3.52 13.70
C LEU A 48 27.57 2.72 14.75
N LEU A 49 26.89 1.88 15.54
CA LEU A 49 27.47 1.20 16.70
C LEU A 49 27.91 -0.26 16.42
N ILE A 50 27.30 -0.94 15.45
CA ILE A 50 27.50 -2.38 15.23
C ILE A 50 28.26 -2.60 13.93
N ASN A 51 27.57 -2.56 12.79
CA ASN A 51 28.15 -2.79 11.46
C ASN A 51 27.20 -2.28 10.37
N LEU A 52 27.74 -1.55 9.40
CA LEU A 52 26.96 -1.01 8.28
C LEU A 52 26.31 -2.12 7.45
N GLU A 53 27.01 -3.26 7.27
CA GLU A 53 26.49 -4.37 6.48
C GLU A 53 25.22 -4.98 7.08
N ALA A 54 25.20 -5.19 8.39
CA ALA A 54 24.02 -5.67 9.11
C ALA A 54 22.83 -4.70 9.03
N ALA A 55 23.12 -3.39 9.06
CA ALA A 55 22.09 -2.36 8.89
C ALA A 55 21.51 -2.37 7.47
N LEU A 56 22.35 -2.50 6.43
CA LEU A 56 21.90 -2.58 5.04
C LEU A 56 21.01 -3.81 4.80
N TYR A 57 21.38 -4.99 5.33
CA TYR A 57 20.52 -6.17 5.26
C TYR A 57 19.16 -5.96 5.94
N SER A 58 19.16 -5.28 7.10
CA SER A 58 17.92 -4.97 7.83
C SER A 58 17.01 -4.02 7.06
N ILE A 59 17.58 -3.00 6.38
CA ILE A 59 16.84 -2.09 5.50
C ILE A 59 16.20 -2.87 4.35
N VAL A 60 16.97 -3.71 3.65
CA VAL A 60 16.44 -4.51 2.52
C VAL A 60 15.34 -5.44 2.99
N TYR A 61 15.55 -6.16 4.10
CA TYR A 61 14.55 -7.04 4.69
C TYR A 61 13.25 -6.31 5.00
N MET A 62 13.34 -5.16 5.69
CA MET A 62 12.15 -4.36 6.01
C MET A 62 11.45 -3.83 4.77
N TYR A 63 12.19 -3.45 3.73
CA TYR A 63 11.61 -2.93 2.48
C TYR A 63 10.82 -4.01 1.76
N VAL A 64 11.39 -5.19 1.62
CA VAL A 64 10.73 -6.33 0.97
C VAL A 64 9.52 -6.77 1.80
N SER A 65 9.68 -6.93 3.12
CA SER A 65 8.61 -7.37 4.01
C SER A 65 7.44 -6.38 4.07
N GLY A 66 7.75 -5.09 4.17
CA GLY A 66 6.76 -4.01 4.14
C GLY A 66 6.00 -3.96 2.81
N SER A 67 6.72 -4.00 1.69
CA SER A 67 6.11 -3.99 0.35
C SER A 67 5.19 -5.20 0.11
N VAL A 68 5.60 -6.39 0.55
CA VAL A 68 4.77 -7.60 0.47
C VAL A 68 3.52 -7.45 1.35
N THR A 69 3.67 -6.90 2.55
CA THR A 69 2.55 -6.68 3.48
C THR A 69 1.56 -5.67 2.92
N ASP A 70 2.03 -4.55 2.39
CA ASP A 70 1.19 -3.52 1.78
C ASP A 70 0.39 -4.08 0.59
N ARG A 71 1.02 -4.93 -0.25
CA ARG A 71 0.33 -5.61 -1.35
C ARG A 71 -0.75 -6.57 -0.86
N ILE A 72 -0.48 -7.31 0.22
CA ILE A 72 -1.47 -8.22 0.80
C ILE A 72 -2.65 -7.42 1.38
N LEU A 73 -2.38 -6.32 2.08
CA LEU A 73 -3.39 -5.45 2.71
C LEU A 73 -4.28 -4.76 1.68
N THR A 74 -3.67 -4.14 0.67
CA THR A 74 -4.42 -3.49 -0.43
C THR A 74 -5.15 -4.52 -1.31
N GLY A 75 -4.70 -5.77 -1.27
CA GLY A 75 -5.22 -6.89 -2.04
C GLY A 75 -4.69 -6.90 -3.48
N PHE A 76 -4.99 -7.97 -4.21
CA PHE A 76 -4.60 -8.13 -5.63
C PHE A 76 -5.40 -7.25 -6.60
N ASN A 77 -6.43 -6.54 -6.12
CA ASN A 77 -7.35 -5.82 -6.97
C ASN A 77 -7.16 -4.31 -6.81
N GLU A 78 -6.16 -3.77 -7.48
CA GLU A 78 -6.04 -2.32 -7.67
C GLU A 78 -7.25 -1.83 -8.49
N ARG A 79 -8.32 -1.43 -7.80
CA ARG A 79 -9.43 -0.71 -8.46
C ARG A 79 -8.95 0.69 -8.82
N ARG A 80 -8.40 0.83 -10.02
CA ARG A 80 -8.03 2.13 -10.58
C ARG A 80 -9.28 2.80 -11.15
N GLY A 81 -9.61 3.97 -10.60
CA GLY A 81 -10.62 4.86 -11.19
C GLY A 81 -9.97 5.70 -12.29
N ILE A 82 -10.61 5.80 -13.45
CA ILE A 82 -10.15 6.61 -14.58
C ILE A 82 -11.23 7.67 -14.85
N PHE A 83 -10.83 8.94 -14.82
CA PHE A 83 -11.68 10.06 -15.22
C PHE A 83 -11.29 10.48 -16.64
N ILE A 84 -12.26 10.45 -17.56
CA ILE A 84 -12.05 10.84 -18.96
C ILE A 84 -12.84 12.12 -19.19
N ILE A 85 -12.12 13.22 -19.47
CA ILE A 85 -12.72 14.52 -19.82
C ILE A 85 -12.51 14.71 -21.31
N SER A 86 -13.60 14.70 -22.08
CA SER A 86 -13.56 14.88 -23.53
C SER A 86 -14.91 15.36 -24.03
N THR A 87 -14.91 16.16 -25.09
CA THR A 87 -16.11 16.53 -25.86
C THR A 87 -16.75 15.33 -26.56
N LYS A 88 -16.00 14.23 -26.75
CA LYS A 88 -16.47 12.97 -27.32
C LYS A 88 -16.71 11.88 -26.27
N SER A 89 -17.07 12.27 -25.04
CA SER A 89 -17.25 11.33 -23.92
C SER A 89 -18.25 10.20 -24.22
N SER A 90 -19.30 10.46 -25.00
CA SER A 90 -20.28 9.45 -25.44
C SER A 90 -19.67 8.39 -26.37
N GLU A 91 -18.93 8.81 -27.39
CA GLU A 91 -18.22 7.90 -28.32
C GLU A 91 -17.20 7.04 -27.55
N ILE A 92 -16.44 7.65 -26.65
CA ILE A 92 -15.44 6.96 -25.84
C ILE A 92 -16.11 5.95 -24.89
N ALA A 93 -17.21 6.31 -24.24
CA ALA A 93 -17.93 5.41 -23.34
C ALA A 93 -18.48 4.18 -24.08
N GLN A 94 -18.97 4.36 -25.31
CA GLN A 94 -19.44 3.25 -26.15
C GLN A 94 -18.29 2.33 -26.56
N GLU A 95 -17.18 2.89 -27.03
CA GLU A 95 -15.97 2.15 -27.37
C GLU A 95 -15.41 1.36 -26.17
N VAL A 96 -15.41 1.95 -24.96
CA VAL A 96 -15.00 1.26 -23.73
C VAL A 96 -15.95 0.10 -23.39
N LEU A 97 -17.25 0.27 -23.61
CA LEU A 97 -18.22 -0.80 -23.38
C LEU A 97 -18.05 -1.96 -24.37
N GLU A 98 -17.85 -1.64 -25.65
CA GLU A 98 -17.76 -2.65 -26.72
C GLU A 98 -16.40 -3.37 -26.74
N LYS A 99 -15.29 -2.66 -26.57
CA LYS A 99 -13.94 -3.24 -26.67
C LYS A 99 -13.35 -3.69 -25.34
N ILE A 100 -13.67 -3.00 -24.25
CA ILE A 100 -13.09 -3.27 -22.91
C ILE A 100 -14.10 -4.01 -22.02
N HIS A 101 -15.37 -4.10 -22.43
CA HIS A 101 -16.45 -4.76 -21.68
C HIS A 101 -16.58 -4.23 -20.24
N ARG A 102 -16.39 -2.91 -20.06
CA ARG A 102 -16.57 -2.22 -18.78
C ARG A 102 -17.60 -1.10 -18.91
N GLY A 103 -18.43 -0.94 -17.88
CA GLY A 103 -19.38 0.16 -17.78
C GLY A 103 -18.68 1.49 -17.43
N ALA A 104 -19.19 2.59 -17.98
CA ALA A 104 -18.77 3.95 -17.66
C ALA A 104 -19.94 4.70 -16.99
N THR A 105 -19.63 5.66 -16.11
CA THR A 105 -20.61 6.54 -15.47
C THR A 105 -20.37 7.97 -15.93
N PHE A 106 -21.42 8.64 -16.43
CA PHE A 106 -21.35 10.04 -16.80
C PHE A 106 -21.53 10.91 -15.54
N LEU A 107 -20.47 11.62 -15.17
CA LEU A 107 -20.51 12.61 -14.10
C LEU A 107 -20.80 13.97 -14.71
N LYS A 108 -21.90 14.61 -14.28
CA LYS A 108 -22.15 16.03 -14.58
C LYS A 108 -21.30 16.86 -13.63
N GLY A 109 -20.32 17.57 -14.16
CA GLY A 109 -19.65 18.65 -13.43
C GLY A 109 -20.55 19.89 -13.45
N GLU A 110 -20.71 20.53 -12.31
CA GLU A 110 -21.20 21.92 -12.22
C GLU A 110 -20.05 22.91 -12.50
#